data_AF-A0A6G3WXA5-F1
#
_entry.id   AF-A0A6G3WXA5-F1
#
_cell.length_a   1.000
_cell.length_b   1.000
_cell.length_c   1.000
_cell.angle_alpha   90.00
_cell.angle_beta   90.00
_cell.angle_gamma   90.00
#
_symmetry.space_group_name_H-M   'P 1'
#
loop_
_entity.id
_entity.type
_entity.pdbx_description
1 polymer ?
#
loop_
_entity_poly.entity_id
_entity_poly.type
_entity_poly.pdbx_seq_one_letter_code
_entity_poly.pdbx_strand_id
1 'polypeptide(L)'
;KAAVARFQSAYGLASDGIAGAQTFSKIYALQDDDCTPVNFTYAELNRCNSDWSGGKVSAATARANALVTMWKLQAMRHAMGDRPITVNGGFRSVSCNSAVGGAANSRHMYGHAADLGAGSQGFCGLAQAARNHGFTEILGPGYPGHNDHTHVAGGGGRFWSAPSCGI
;
A
#
# COMPACT_ATOMS: atom_id res chain seq x y z
N LYS A 1 -16.75 1.14 13.27
CA LYS A 1 -16.38 1.44 14.69
C LYS A 1 -14.93 1.10 15.01
N ALA A 2 -14.51 -0.18 15.04
CA ALA A 2 -13.15 -0.54 15.49
C ALA A 2 -12.00 0.09 14.69
N ALA A 3 -12.14 0.26 13.37
CA ALA A 3 -11.11 0.93 12.55
C ALA A 3 -10.94 2.42 12.92
N VAL A 4 -12.05 3.13 13.19
CA VAL A 4 -12.04 4.54 13.62
C VAL A 4 -11.33 4.67 14.97
N ALA A 5 -11.66 3.80 15.93
CA ALA A 5 -11.00 3.77 17.24
C ALA A 5 -9.47 3.56 17.12
N ARG A 6 -9.01 2.64 16.26
CA ARG A 6 -7.58 2.43 16.02
C ARG A 6 -6.90 3.64 15.40
N PHE A 7 -7.55 4.29 14.43
CA PHE A 7 -7.05 5.54 13.85
C PHE A 7 -6.93 6.64 14.92
N GLN A 8 -7.97 6.81 15.73
CA GLN A 8 -7.98 7.79 16.83
C GLN A 8 -6.83 7.53 17.80
N SER A 9 -6.67 6.30 18.29
CA SER A 9 -5.56 5.92 19.17
C SER A 9 -4.18 6.16 18.54
N ALA A 10 -4.01 5.82 17.25
CA ALA A 10 -2.73 6.00 16.56
C ALA A 10 -2.31 7.48 16.53
N TYR A 11 -3.26 8.39 16.40
CA TYR A 11 -2.99 9.83 16.34
C TYR A 11 -3.25 10.59 17.65
N GLY A 12 -3.38 9.89 18.78
CA GLY A 12 -3.54 10.51 20.10
C GLY A 12 -4.89 11.24 20.31
N LEU A 13 -5.92 10.85 19.57
CA LEU A 13 -7.29 11.35 19.74
C LEU A 13 -8.06 10.51 20.76
N ALA A 14 -9.21 11.00 21.23
CA ALA A 14 -10.15 10.20 22.01
C ALA A 14 -10.66 9.01 21.16
N SER A 15 -10.39 7.78 21.61
CA SER A 15 -10.69 6.53 20.88
C SER A 15 -12.10 5.99 21.19
N ASP A 16 -13.14 6.78 20.86
CA ASP A 16 -14.55 6.40 21.05
C ASP A 16 -15.15 5.62 19.86
N GLY A 17 -14.43 5.59 18.72
CA GLY A 17 -14.87 4.98 17.48
C GLY A 17 -15.95 5.75 16.72
N ILE A 18 -16.19 7.02 17.07
CA ILE A 18 -17.12 7.95 16.43
C ILE A 18 -16.33 8.96 15.59
N ALA A 19 -16.65 9.05 14.29
CA ALA A 19 -16.00 10.02 13.41
C ALA A 19 -16.62 11.43 13.61
N GLY A 20 -16.16 12.14 14.64
CA GLY A 20 -16.52 13.53 14.91
C GLY A 20 -15.52 14.54 14.33
N ALA A 21 -15.69 15.82 14.68
CA ALA A 21 -14.88 16.93 14.14
C ALA A 21 -13.36 16.75 14.29
N GLN A 22 -12.89 16.23 15.44
CA GLN A 22 -11.45 15.99 15.65
C GLN A 22 -10.91 14.89 14.72
N THR A 23 -11.68 13.82 14.51
CA THR A 23 -11.33 12.74 13.58
C THR A 23 -11.23 13.28 12.15
N PHE A 24 -12.19 14.08 11.69
CA PHE A 24 -12.15 14.70 10.37
C PHE A 24 -11.01 15.71 10.22
N SER A 25 -10.79 16.57 11.21
CA SER A 25 -9.66 17.50 11.21
C SER A 25 -8.33 16.79 11.05
N LYS A 26 -8.15 15.63 11.72
CA LYS A 26 -6.94 14.83 11.55
C LYS A 26 -6.84 14.19 10.16
N ILE A 27 -7.95 13.72 9.59
CA ILE A 27 -7.97 13.21 8.20
C ILE A 27 -7.57 14.31 7.22
N TYR A 28 -8.12 15.52 7.35
CA TYR A 28 -7.78 16.65 6.47
C TYR A 28 -6.31 17.05 6.57
N ALA A 29 -5.71 16.97 7.76
CA ALA A 29 -4.27 17.20 7.92
C ALA A 29 -3.38 16.11 7.26
N LEU A 30 -3.96 14.95 6.94
CA LEU A 30 -3.27 13.83 6.31
C LEU A 30 -3.62 13.67 4.83
N GLN A 31 -4.58 14.44 4.32
CA GLN A 31 -5.12 14.35 2.96
C GLN A 31 -4.58 15.50 2.12
N ASP A 32 -4.13 15.18 0.91
CA ASP A 32 -3.72 16.14 -0.11
C ASP A 32 -4.91 16.55 -1.02
N ASP A 33 -4.69 17.54 -1.89
CA ASP A 33 -5.71 18.13 -2.75
C ASP A 33 -6.39 17.14 -3.73
N ASP A 34 -5.66 16.10 -4.15
CA ASP A 34 -6.13 15.03 -5.03
C ASP A 34 -6.68 13.79 -4.29
N CYS A 35 -6.99 13.96 -2.99
CA CYS A 35 -7.46 12.95 -2.04
C CYS A 35 -6.43 11.88 -1.64
N THR A 36 -5.21 11.90 -2.18
CA THR A 36 -4.13 11.03 -1.70
C THR A 36 -3.71 11.41 -0.28
N PRO A 37 -3.06 10.50 0.47
CA PRO A 37 -2.43 10.90 1.71
C PRO A 37 -1.14 11.69 1.45
N VAL A 38 -0.84 12.68 2.30
CA VAL A 38 0.26 13.66 2.15
C VAL A 38 1.69 13.10 1.97
N ASN A 39 1.91 11.78 2.06
CA ASN A 39 3.24 11.17 1.83
C ASN A 39 3.27 10.19 0.65
N PHE A 40 2.18 10.02 -0.09
CA PHE A 40 2.13 9.11 -1.23
C PHE A 40 1.33 9.72 -2.39
N THR A 41 1.80 9.55 -3.62
CA THR A 41 1.18 10.19 -4.81
C THR A 41 0.80 9.17 -5.88
N TYR A 42 -0.14 9.52 -6.76
CA TYR A 42 -0.44 8.68 -7.92
C TYR A 42 0.78 8.44 -8.82
N ALA A 43 1.68 9.41 -8.96
CA ALA A 43 2.83 9.28 -9.86
C ALA A 43 3.84 8.24 -9.36
N GLU A 44 4.13 8.18 -8.07
CA GLU A 44 5.03 7.14 -7.54
C GLU A 44 4.40 5.74 -7.58
N LEU A 45 3.06 5.65 -7.48
CA LEU A 45 2.30 4.41 -7.60
C LEU A 45 2.05 4.00 -9.05
N ASN A 46 2.46 4.79 -10.05
CA ASN A 46 2.41 4.41 -11.46
C ASN A 46 3.66 4.87 -12.21
N ARG A 47 4.66 3.99 -12.28
CA ARG A 47 5.87 4.16 -13.10
C ARG A 47 5.78 3.46 -14.46
N CYS A 48 4.58 2.99 -14.83
CA CYS A 48 4.35 2.26 -16.07
C CYS A 48 3.90 3.19 -17.20
N ASN A 49 2.94 4.08 -16.92
CA ASN A 49 2.40 5.07 -17.85
C ASN A 49 1.80 6.25 -17.06
N SER A 50 1.22 7.23 -17.74
CA SER A 50 0.64 8.42 -17.11
C SER A 50 -0.90 8.44 -17.04
N ASP A 51 -1.57 7.44 -17.60
CA ASP A 51 -3.03 7.43 -17.79
C ASP A 51 -3.74 6.28 -17.06
N TRP A 52 -2.98 5.38 -16.41
CA TRP A 52 -3.50 4.20 -15.70
C TRP A 52 -4.24 3.20 -16.59
N SER A 53 -4.06 3.30 -17.91
CA SER A 53 -4.71 2.41 -18.87
C SER A 53 -3.95 1.09 -19.05
N GLY A 54 -4.61 0.12 -19.70
CA GLY A 54 -4.02 -1.18 -20.04
C GLY A 54 -3.97 -2.20 -18.90
N GLY A 55 -4.59 -1.92 -17.74
CA GLY A 55 -4.77 -2.87 -16.65
C GLY A 55 -5.86 -3.92 -16.93
N LYS A 56 -6.19 -4.72 -15.90
CA LYS A 56 -7.29 -5.72 -15.93
C LYS A 56 -8.65 -5.14 -15.51
N VAL A 57 -8.69 -3.85 -15.19
CA VAL A 57 -9.87 -3.06 -14.82
C VAL A 57 -9.77 -1.69 -15.48
N SER A 58 -10.84 -0.88 -15.41
CA SER A 58 -10.79 0.50 -15.91
C SER A 58 -9.75 1.34 -15.16
N ALA A 59 -9.22 2.37 -15.80
CA ALA A 59 -8.26 3.29 -15.19
C ALA A 59 -8.83 3.94 -13.92
N ALA A 60 -10.12 4.30 -13.91
CA ALA A 60 -10.80 4.83 -12.72
C ALA A 60 -10.81 3.83 -11.56
N THR A 61 -11.12 2.55 -11.83
CA THR A 61 -11.08 1.50 -10.82
C THR A 61 -9.65 1.24 -10.33
N ALA A 62 -8.66 1.22 -11.23
CA ALA A 62 -7.25 1.05 -10.86
C ALA A 62 -6.77 2.19 -9.95
N ARG A 63 -7.13 3.45 -10.25
CA ARG A 63 -6.82 4.61 -9.41
C ARG A 63 -7.51 4.54 -8.05
N ALA A 64 -8.79 4.18 -8.01
CA ALA A 64 -9.51 4.00 -6.73
C ALA A 64 -8.88 2.89 -5.86
N ASN A 65 -8.46 1.79 -6.47
CA ASN A 65 -7.75 0.72 -5.78
C ASN A 65 -6.38 1.18 -5.24
N ALA A 66 -5.65 1.96 -6.02
CA ALA A 66 -4.37 2.53 -5.59
C ALA A 66 -4.55 3.57 -4.48
N LEU A 67 -5.63 4.35 -4.51
CA LEU A 67 -5.94 5.29 -3.44
C LEU A 67 -6.10 4.59 -2.09
N VAL A 68 -6.80 3.45 -2.06
CA VAL A 68 -6.90 2.61 -0.85
C VAL A 68 -5.53 2.08 -0.43
N THR A 69 -4.69 1.66 -1.39
CA THR A 69 -3.32 1.22 -1.11
C THR A 69 -2.49 2.32 -0.46
N MET A 70 -2.54 3.54 -0.99
CA MET A 70 -1.83 4.70 -0.44
C MET A 70 -2.28 5.01 1.00
N TRP A 71 -3.59 4.99 1.29
CA TRP A 71 -4.07 5.20 2.67
C TRP A 71 -3.64 4.10 3.64
N LYS A 72 -3.51 2.84 3.19
CA LYS A 72 -2.89 1.76 3.98
C LYS A 72 -1.41 2.01 4.23
N LEU A 73 -0.67 2.46 3.21
CA LEU A 73 0.74 2.83 3.33
C LEU A 73 0.94 4.02 4.28
N GLN A 74 0.05 5.02 4.26
CA GLN A 74 0.08 6.15 5.21
C GLN A 74 -0.07 5.69 6.66
N ALA A 75 -1.01 4.77 6.93
CA ALA A 75 -1.17 4.19 8.25
C ALA A 75 0.08 3.37 8.68
N MET A 76 0.67 2.62 7.75
CA MET A 76 1.89 1.84 8.00
C MET A 76 3.09 2.75 8.26
N ARG A 77 3.28 3.80 7.45
CA ARG A 77 4.33 4.81 7.61
C ARG A 77 4.32 5.40 9.01
N HIS A 78 3.14 5.82 9.48
CA HIS A 78 2.99 6.38 10.81
C HIS A 78 3.32 5.36 11.91
N ALA A 79 2.79 4.13 11.79
CA ALA A 79 3.06 3.05 12.75
C ALA A 79 4.56 2.63 12.80
N MET A 80 5.32 2.88 11.73
CA MET A 80 6.75 2.61 11.64
C MET A 80 7.63 3.80 12.06
N GLY A 81 7.06 4.78 12.76
CA GLY A 81 7.79 5.92 13.35
C GLY A 81 8.01 7.08 12.39
N ASP A 82 7.05 7.32 11.49
CA ASP A 82 7.01 8.49 10.59
C ASP A 82 8.23 8.66 9.67
N ARG A 83 8.95 7.57 9.39
CA ARG A 83 10.04 7.55 8.40
C ARG A 83 9.48 7.28 6.99
N PRO A 84 10.08 7.85 5.93
CA PRO A 84 9.66 7.60 4.55
C PRO A 84 9.66 6.11 4.21
N ILE A 85 8.64 5.65 3.48
CA ILE A 85 8.59 4.32 2.87
C ILE A 85 8.86 4.51 1.38
N THR A 86 9.88 3.83 0.85
CA THR A 86 10.22 3.91 -0.58
C THR A 86 9.27 3.03 -1.40
N VAL A 87 8.56 3.62 -2.37
CA VAL A 87 7.76 2.87 -3.36
C VAL A 87 8.56 2.74 -4.65
N ASN A 88 8.87 1.50 -5.06
CA ASN A 88 9.59 1.20 -6.29
C ASN A 88 8.66 1.11 -7.51
N GLY A 89 7.41 0.74 -7.29
CA GLY A 89 6.37 0.67 -8.32
C GLY A 89 5.01 0.24 -7.77
N GLY A 90 3.95 0.49 -8.52
CA GLY A 90 2.58 0.15 -8.16
C GLY A 90 1.81 -0.40 -9.37
N PHE A 91 0.89 0.37 -9.93
CA PHE A 91 0.17 -0.02 -11.13
C PHE A 91 1.10 -0.47 -12.26
N ARG A 92 0.73 -1.58 -12.90
CA ARG A 92 1.33 -2.06 -14.15
C ARG A 92 0.20 -2.36 -15.14
N SER A 93 0.28 -1.82 -16.35
CA SER A 93 -0.53 -2.34 -17.46
C SER A 93 -0.15 -3.81 -17.74
N VAL A 94 -0.95 -4.53 -18.51
CA VAL A 94 -0.61 -5.89 -18.98
C VAL A 94 0.74 -5.88 -19.70
N SER A 95 1.02 -4.85 -20.51
CA SER A 95 2.30 -4.70 -21.21
C SER A 95 3.47 -4.52 -20.24
N CYS A 96 3.36 -3.59 -19.28
CA CYS A 96 4.41 -3.39 -18.26
C CYS A 96 4.61 -4.63 -17.39
N ASN A 97 3.53 -5.34 -17.03
CA ASN A 97 3.61 -6.56 -16.24
C ASN A 97 4.34 -7.68 -17.01
N SER A 98 4.01 -7.87 -18.29
CA SER A 98 4.71 -8.86 -19.14
C SER A 98 6.18 -8.50 -19.35
N ALA A 99 6.52 -7.22 -19.49
CA ALA A 99 7.91 -6.76 -19.69
C ALA A 99 8.83 -7.09 -18.50
N VAL A 100 8.28 -7.18 -17.29
CA VAL A 100 9.01 -7.59 -16.08
C VAL A 100 8.84 -9.09 -15.75
N GLY A 101 8.24 -9.88 -16.64
CA GLY A 101 7.96 -11.31 -16.39
C GLY A 101 6.94 -11.55 -15.27
N GLY A 102 6.07 -10.58 -15.00
CA GLY A 102 5.10 -10.65 -13.91
C GLY A 102 4.03 -11.73 -14.14
N ALA A 103 3.50 -12.25 -13.03
CA ALA A 103 2.47 -13.30 -13.07
C ALA A 103 1.18 -12.84 -13.79
N ALA A 104 0.50 -13.78 -14.45
CA ALA A 104 -0.73 -13.52 -15.21
C ALA A 104 -1.91 -13.03 -14.33
N ASN A 105 -1.89 -13.36 -13.05
CA ASN A 105 -2.86 -12.95 -12.03
C ASN A 105 -2.34 -11.81 -11.12
N SER A 106 -1.28 -11.09 -11.52
CA SER A 106 -0.66 -10.05 -10.69
C SER A 106 -1.63 -8.93 -10.31
N ARG A 107 -1.69 -8.63 -9.00
CA ARG A 107 -2.55 -7.57 -8.43
C ARG A 107 -2.11 -6.14 -8.80
N HIS A 108 -0.89 -5.98 -9.33
CA HIS A 108 -0.43 -4.70 -9.90
C HIS A 108 -1.31 -4.24 -11.06
N MET A 109 -1.84 -5.16 -11.86
CA MET A 109 -2.71 -4.84 -13.00
C MET A 109 -4.11 -4.37 -12.61
N TYR A 110 -4.41 -4.39 -11.31
CA TYR A 110 -5.68 -3.94 -10.72
C TYR A 110 -5.50 -2.66 -9.88
N GLY A 111 -4.27 -2.15 -9.74
CA GLY A 111 -3.96 -1.02 -8.85
C GLY A 111 -3.95 -1.38 -7.35
N HIS A 112 -3.98 -2.67 -7.00
CA HIS A 112 -4.04 -3.11 -5.60
C HIS A 112 -2.67 -3.22 -4.91
N ALA A 113 -1.59 -3.21 -5.68
CA ALA A 113 -0.27 -3.62 -5.21
C ALA A 113 0.77 -2.48 -5.28
N ALA A 114 1.76 -2.57 -4.39
CA ALA A 114 2.96 -1.75 -4.39
C ALA A 114 4.19 -2.61 -4.04
N ASP A 115 5.29 -2.37 -4.74
CA ASP A 115 6.60 -2.96 -4.45
C ASP A 115 7.42 -1.93 -3.65
N LEU A 116 7.87 -2.31 -2.46
CA LEU A 116 8.52 -1.42 -1.50
C LEU A 116 10.02 -1.66 -1.44
N GLY A 117 10.79 -0.58 -1.49
CA GLY A 117 12.24 -0.60 -1.26
C GLY A 117 12.57 -0.67 0.24
N ALA A 118 13.78 -1.16 0.58
CA ALA A 118 14.17 -1.42 1.97
C ALA A 118 14.05 -0.18 2.86
N GLY A 119 14.51 0.98 2.37
CA GLY A 119 14.60 2.20 3.17
C GLY A 119 15.35 1.98 4.49
N SER A 120 14.98 2.76 5.51
CA SER A 120 15.50 2.59 6.88
C SER A 120 14.85 1.44 7.66
N GLN A 121 13.75 0.88 7.13
CA GLN A 121 12.91 -0.11 7.78
C GLN A 121 13.40 -1.55 7.50
N GLY A 122 14.07 -1.77 6.37
CA GLY A 122 14.42 -3.07 5.85
C GLY A 122 13.20 -3.84 5.32
N PHE A 123 13.44 -4.78 4.40
CA PHE A 123 12.36 -5.56 3.76
C PHE A 123 11.51 -6.34 4.77
N CYS A 124 12.14 -6.98 5.75
CA CYS A 124 11.42 -7.73 6.78
C CYS A 124 10.61 -6.85 7.73
N GLY A 125 11.10 -5.66 8.09
CA GLY A 125 10.34 -4.71 8.88
C GLY A 125 9.05 -4.28 8.17
N LEU A 126 9.15 -4.00 6.86
CA LEU A 126 7.99 -3.67 6.01
C LEU A 126 7.00 -4.84 5.92
N ALA A 127 7.49 -6.04 5.64
CA ALA A 127 6.64 -7.23 5.49
C ALA A 127 5.88 -7.56 6.79
N GLN A 128 6.56 -7.46 7.94
CA GLN A 128 5.95 -7.74 9.24
C GLN A 128 4.92 -6.68 9.62
N ALA A 129 5.19 -5.40 9.37
CA ALA A 129 4.26 -4.30 9.62
C ALA A 129 3.01 -4.42 8.75
N ALA A 130 3.16 -4.74 7.46
CA ALA A 130 2.07 -4.83 6.48
C ALA A 130 0.93 -5.77 6.91
N ARG A 131 1.21 -6.81 7.73
CA ARG A 131 0.22 -7.72 8.31
C ARG A 131 -0.89 -7.01 9.11
N ASN A 132 -0.62 -5.82 9.65
CA ASN A 132 -1.55 -5.05 10.46
C ASN A 132 -2.30 -3.95 9.67
N HIS A 133 -1.97 -3.74 8.40
CA HIS A 133 -2.48 -2.62 7.60
C HIS A 133 -3.38 -3.04 6.45
N GLY A 134 -3.98 -4.24 6.55
CA GLY A 134 -5.00 -4.70 5.60
C GLY A 134 -4.46 -5.11 4.23
N PHE A 135 -3.17 -5.45 4.14
CA PHE A 135 -2.60 -6.12 2.97
C PHE A 135 -2.89 -7.61 3.05
N THR A 136 -3.63 -8.12 2.07
CA THR A 136 -4.03 -9.53 1.99
C THR A 136 -3.00 -10.36 1.25
N GLU A 137 -2.18 -9.74 0.40
CA GLU A 137 -1.02 -10.38 -0.23
C GLU A 137 0.26 -9.69 0.24
N ILE A 138 1.22 -10.46 0.76
CA ILE A 138 2.52 -9.98 1.22
C ILE A 138 3.57 -10.99 0.76
N LEU A 139 4.48 -10.55 -0.10
CA LEU A 139 5.61 -11.36 -0.57
C LEU A 139 6.90 -10.63 -0.27
N GLY A 140 7.93 -11.35 0.14
CA GLY A 140 9.20 -10.73 0.52
C GLY A 140 10.33 -11.74 0.67
N PRO A 141 11.40 -11.38 1.40
CA PRO A 141 12.62 -12.18 1.47
C PRO A 141 12.36 -13.66 1.77
N GLY A 142 12.92 -14.50 0.92
CA GLY A 142 12.81 -15.96 0.91
C GLY A 142 11.72 -16.50 -0.03
N TYR A 143 10.78 -15.68 -0.50
CA TYR A 143 9.83 -16.09 -1.54
C TYR A 143 10.46 -15.87 -2.94
N PRO A 144 10.28 -16.80 -3.90
CA PRO A 144 10.91 -16.68 -5.23
C PRO A 144 10.64 -15.32 -5.90
N GLY A 145 11.73 -14.66 -6.33
CA GLY A 145 11.66 -13.36 -7.01
C GLY A 145 11.38 -12.15 -6.12
N HIS A 146 11.41 -12.29 -4.78
CA HIS A 146 11.05 -11.21 -3.83
C HIS A 146 12.12 -10.99 -2.73
N ASN A 147 13.40 -11.21 -3.04
CA ASN A 147 14.49 -10.97 -2.09
C ASN A 147 14.98 -9.51 -2.05
N ASP A 148 14.65 -8.71 -3.05
CA ASP A 148 15.15 -7.34 -3.26
C ASP A 148 14.06 -6.26 -3.12
N HIS A 149 12.84 -6.66 -2.77
CA HIS A 149 11.72 -5.78 -2.44
C HIS A 149 10.71 -6.49 -1.55
N THR A 150 9.84 -5.71 -0.90
CA THR A 150 8.65 -6.24 -0.23
C THR A 150 7.42 -5.88 -1.04
N HIS A 151 6.73 -6.89 -1.57
CA HIS A 151 5.46 -6.75 -2.25
C HIS A 151 4.32 -6.70 -1.24
N VAL A 152 3.42 -5.74 -1.38
CA VAL A 152 2.17 -5.65 -0.61
C VAL A 152 0.98 -5.40 -1.52
N ALA A 153 -0.13 -6.08 -1.30
CA ALA A 153 -1.35 -5.81 -2.06
C ALA A 153 -2.66 -6.00 -1.26
N GLY A 154 -3.66 -5.20 -1.61
CA GLY A 154 -5.05 -5.40 -1.21
C GLY A 154 -5.77 -6.44 -2.08
N GLY A 155 -7.10 -6.46 -2.04
CA GLY A 155 -7.93 -7.41 -2.79
C GLY A 155 -8.36 -8.64 -1.97
N GLY A 156 -9.13 -9.53 -2.59
CA GLY A 156 -9.61 -10.76 -1.96
C GLY A 156 -8.55 -11.85 -1.82
N GLY A 157 -8.74 -12.77 -0.87
CA GLY A 157 -7.83 -13.91 -0.65
C GLY A 157 -6.54 -13.52 0.08
N ARG A 158 -6.26 -14.16 1.20
CA ARG A 158 -5.04 -13.94 1.99
C ARG A 158 -3.93 -14.88 1.55
N PHE A 159 -2.78 -14.34 1.15
CA PHE A 159 -1.57 -15.09 0.84
C PHE A 159 -0.33 -14.32 1.31
N TRP A 160 0.32 -14.81 2.36
CA TRP A 160 1.53 -14.20 2.90
C TRP A 160 2.68 -15.20 2.82
N SER A 161 3.82 -14.78 2.26
CA SER A 161 5.05 -15.57 2.22
C SER A 161 6.29 -14.69 2.16
N ALA A 162 7.03 -14.66 3.25
CA ALA A 162 8.37 -14.07 3.36
C ALA A 162 9.14 -14.89 4.43
N PRO A 163 9.57 -16.13 4.10
CA PRO A 163 10.09 -17.07 5.10
C PRO A 163 11.38 -16.57 5.77
N SER A 164 12.23 -15.80 5.07
CA SER A 164 13.41 -15.17 5.68
C SER A 164 13.05 -14.04 6.67
N CYS A 165 11.79 -13.63 6.71
CA CYS A 165 11.23 -12.65 7.64
C CYS A 165 10.33 -13.26 8.71
N GLY A 166 10.20 -14.60 8.77
CA GLY A 166 9.31 -15.30 9.71
C GLY A 166 7.82 -15.16 9.37
N ILE A 167 7.50 -14.98 8.08
CA ILE A 167 6.13 -15.00 7.53
C ILE A 167 6.04 -16.18 6.56
#